data_AF-A0A6G7RWE2-F1
#
_entry.id   AF-A0A6G7RWE2-F1
#
_cell.length_a   1.000
_cell.length_b   1.000
_cell.length_c   1.000
_cell.angle_alpha   90.00
_cell.angle_beta   90.00
_cell.angle_gamma   90.00
#
_symmetry.space_group_name_H-M   'P 1'
#
loop_
_entity.id
_entity.type
_entity.pdbx_description
1 polymer ?
#
loop_
_entity_poly.entity_id
_entity_poly.type
_entity_poly.pdbx_seq_one_letter_code
_entity_poly.pdbx_strand_id
1 'polypeptide(L)'
;MNFRKITFLAALVTVFNFYSCKDDEEVVTIEERDETEVYNEDILEIEEFLSTHTYNYQDFDFDNPYTIQNDNFEIAFDTINDTNPNAIALIDRPELEYKIVEQNGIDYKLYILKIREGLGNQLNSLDRATVKYRGENIEGEAFDFNINPTNLNLTTAVDASGSINYGVVRGFREGLIEFKTASEYNENNDGTLNIRNHGIGVIFIPSGLGYFSTFVTGIGTYNPIIFKVNLIERIFTDFDNDNIPSYLEDLDNDSDGYNDDTDEDGVANFVDTDDDGDEILTADEVQPMQYDEDSSMNPFTTKAEAQDYYDNNAAANEIFVKIEYLSNGNYRLHTTILTDTDNDGTPDYLDPSN
;
A
#
# COMPACT_ATOMS: atom_id res chain seq x y z
N MET A 1 60.22 25.28 35.97
CA MET A 1 60.84 24.04 35.48
C MET A 1 60.34 23.82 34.06
N ASN A 2 61.24 23.97 33.07
CA ASN A 2 61.15 23.66 31.62
C ASN A 2 59.89 24.16 30.88
N PHE A 3 59.86 25.26 30.10
CA PHE A 3 60.67 25.66 28.92
C PHE A 3 60.98 24.54 27.92
N ARG A 4 60.45 24.72 26.68
CA ARG A 4 60.89 24.28 25.33
C ARG A 4 59.70 23.64 24.57
N LYS A 5 59.26 24.12 23.39
CA LYS A 5 60.03 24.65 22.25
C LYS A 5 59.25 25.71 21.46
N ILE A 6 59.93 26.82 21.20
CA ILE A 6 59.72 27.82 20.13
C ILE A 6 60.60 27.40 18.95
N THR A 7 60.12 27.49 17.69
CA THR A 7 60.84 28.02 16.49
C THR A 7 59.91 27.99 15.26
N PHE A 8 59.48 29.14 14.71
CA PHE A 8 60.09 30.02 13.67
C PHE A 8 59.56 29.70 12.24
N LEU A 9 58.82 30.61 11.58
CA LEU A 9 59.28 31.69 10.65
C LEU A 9 59.07 31.22 9.19
N ALA A 10 58.27 31.84 8.30
CA ALA A 10 58.45 33.11 7.58
C ALA A 10 57.24 33.30 6.60
N ALA A 11 56.57 34.45 6.54
CA ALA A 11 56.65 35.48 5.49
C ALA A 11 56.25 35.08 4.04
N LEU A 12 55.11 35.59 3.54
CA LEU A 12 54.85 36.04 2.14
C LEU A 12 53.47 36.75 2.09
N VAL A 13 53.39 38.09 2.07
CA VAL A 13 53.18 38.97 0.89
C VAL A 13 51.97 38.60 0.01
N THR A 14 50.91 39.42 0.16
CA THR A 14 49.88 39.88 -0.80
C THR A 14 49.89 39.29 -2.22
N VAL A 15 48.71 38.90 -2.74
CA VAL A 15 48.13 39.38 -4.02
C VAL A 15 46.61 39.09 -4.04
N PHE A 16 45.83 40.14 -4.35
CA PHE A 16 44.43 40.09 -4.80
C PHE A 16 44.24 39.06 -5.91
N ASN A 17 43.27 38.15 -5.77
CA ASN A 17 42.51 37.65 -6.92
C ASN A 17 41.03 37.64 -6.53
N PHE A 18 40.33 38.71 -6.87
CA PHE A 18 38.91 38.62 -7.20
C PHE A 18 38.83 37.71 -8.42
N TYR A 19 38.67 36.41 -8.20
CA TYR A 19 38.15 35.53 -9.23
C TYR A 19 36.68 35.93 -9.40
N SER A 20 36.46 36.78 -10.42
CA SER A 20 35.20 36.84 -11.15
C SER A 20 34.87 35.41 -11.59
N CYS A 21 34.00 34.74 -10.84
CA CYS A 21 33.14 33.75 -11.48
C CYS A 21 32.19 34.56 -12.36
N LYS A 22 32.22 34.22 -13.64
CA LYS A 22 31.37 34.79 -14.67
C LYS A 22 29.99 34.19 -14.53
N ASP A 23 29.00 35.04 -14.81
CA ASP A 23 27.60 34.78 -15.10
C ASP A 23 26.99 33.64 -14.29
N ASP A 24 26.27 34.04 -13.24
CA ASP A 24 25.31 33.22 -12.54
C ASP A 24 24.54 32.40 -13.58
N GLU A 25 24.71 31.07 -13.56
CA GLU A 25 23.83 30.18 -14.30
C GLU A 25 22.42 30.51 -13.82
N GLU A 26 21.62 31.09 -14.72
CA GLU A 26 20.22 31.36 -14.48
C GLU A 26 19.60 30.01 -14.13
N VAL A 27 19.37 29.78 -12.84
CA VAL A 27 18.68 28.58 -12.36
C VAL A 27 17.31 28.67 -12.98
N VAL A 28 17.11 27.92 -14.07
CA VAL A 28 15.81 27.75 -14.69
C VAL A 28 14.99 26.95 -13.68
N THR A 29 14.31 27.67 -12.78
CA THR A 29 13.23 27.11 -12.00
C THR A 29 12.13 26.77 -12.99
N ILE A 30 12.04 25.49 -13.34
CA ILE A 30 10.89 24.98 -14.07
C ILE A 30 9.71 25.12 -13.09
N GLU A 31 8.79 26.01 -13.42
CA GLU A 31 7.54 26.16 -12.66
C GLU A 31 6.74 24.87 -12.82
N GLU A 32 6.32 24.31 -11.68
CA GLU A 32 5.43 23.14 -11.66
C GLU A 32 4.11 23.49 -12.36
N ARG A 33 3.58 22.57 -13.16
CA ARG A 33 2.34 22.82 -13.91
C ARG A 33 1.14 22.88 -12.95
N ASP A 34 0.10 23.61 -13.35
CA ASP A 34 -1.16 23.62 -12.62
C ASP A 34 -1.79 22.22 -12.59
N GLU A 35 -2.04 21.72 -11.38
CA GLU A 35 -2.48 20.34 -11.17
C GLU A 35 -3.89 20.09 -11.73
N THR A 36 -4.76 21.10 -11.75
CA THR A 36 -6.09 21.00 -12.36
C THR A 36 -5.99 20.95 -13.89
N GLU A 37 -5.12 21.76 -14.51
CA GLU A 37 -4.87 21.71 -15.95
C GLU A 37 -4.36 20.32 -16.37
N VAL A 38 -3.34 19.81 -15.67
CA VAL A 38 -2.77 18.47 -15.94
C VAL A 38 -3.81 17.37 -15.76
N TYR A 39 -4.62 17.42 -14.70
CA TYR A 39 -5.68 16.42 -14.52
C TYR A 39 -6.68 16.40 -15.69
N ASN A 40 -7.07 17.57 -16.20
CA ASN A 40 -7.96 17.66 -17.36
C ASN A 40 -7.34 17.06 -18.64
N GLU A 41 -6.01 17.09 -18.77
CA GLU A 41 -5.29 16.42 -19.86
C GLU A 41 -5.23 14.90 -19.62
N ASP A 42 -4.78 14.48 -18.44
CA ASP A 42 -4.64 13.08 -18.05
C ASP A 42 -5.94 12.30 -18.22
N ILE A 43 -7.07 12.87 -17.78
CA ILE A 43 -8.36 12.17 -17.86
C ILE A 43 -8.82 11.98 -19.31
N LEU A 44 -8.49 12.92 -20.20
CA LEU A 44 -8.77 12.78 -21.64
C LEU A 44 -7.90 11.69 -22.25
N GLU A 45 -6.61 11.61 -21.89
CA GLU A 45 -5.71 10.55 -22.36
C GLU A 45 -6.17 9.16 -21.89
N ILE A 46 -6.58 9.04 -20.62
CA ILE A 46 -7.13 7.80 -20.07
C ILE A 46 -8.43 7.42 -20.80
N GLU A 47 -9.39 8.34 -20.93
CA GLU A 47 -10.68 8.06 -21.59
C GLU A 47 -10.51 7.75 -23.10
N GLU A 48 -9.52 8.36 -23.77
CA GLU A 48 -9.15 8.01 -25.15
C GLU A 48 -8.58 6.59 -25.23
N PHE A 49 -7.66 6.22 -24.33
CA PHE A 49 -7.14 4.86 -24.26
C PHE A 49 -8.27 3.85 -24.04
N LEU A 50 -9.13 4.10 -23.06
CA LEU A 50 -10.28 3.24 -22.75
C LEU A 50 -11.26 3.09 -23.93
N SER A 51 -11.42 4.14 -24.74
CA SER A 51 -12.32 4.13 -25.90
C SER A 51 -11.73 3.47 -27.13
N THR A 52 -10.40 3.39 -27.24
CA THR A 52 -9.69 2.90 -28.43
C THR A 52 -9.07 1.52 -28.24
N HIS A 53 -9.01 1.02 -27.00
CA HIS A 53 -8.43 -0.28 -26.66
C HIS A 53 -9.46 -1.27 -26.17
N THR A 54 -9.13 -2.55 -26.33
CA THR A 54 -9.78 -3.73 -25.76
C THR A 54 -8.75 -4.53 -24.96
N TYR A 55 -9.18 -5.61 -24.31
CA TYR A 55 -8.27 -6.63 -23.77
C TYR A 55 -8.68 -8.04 -24.22
N ASN A 56 -7.89 -9.04 -23.85
CA ASN A 56 -8.14 -10.46 -24.09
C ASN A 56 -9.29 -11.06 -23.23
N TYR A 57 -10.42 -10.36 -23.12
CA TYR A 57 -11.56 -10.76 -22.29
C TYR A 57 -12.19 -12.10 -22.69
N GLN A 58 -12.00 -12.55 -23.93
CA GLN A 58 -12.52 -13.85 -24.40
C GLN A 58 -11.75 -15.04 -23.79
N ASP A 59 -10.55 -14.81 -23.28
CA ASP A 59 -9.73 -15.83 -22.63
C ASP A 59 -10.08 -16.01 -21.14
N PHE A 60 -10.97 -15.16 -20.60
CA PHE A 60 -11.44 -15.23 -19.22
C PHE A 60 -12.86 -15.81 -19.15
N ASP A 61 -13.05 -16.83 -18.31
CA ASP A 61 -14.38 -17.42 -18.06
C ASP A 61 -15.15 -16.56 -17.04
N PHE A 62 -16.05 -15.70 -17.52
CA PHE A 62 -16.90 -14.85 -16.67
C PHE A 62 -18.09 -15.60 -16.05
N ASP A 63 -18.52 -16.72 -16.65
CA ASP A 63 -19.59 -17.55 -16.08
C ASP A 63 -19.08 -18.32 -14.85
N ASN A 64 -17.77 -18.61 -14.83
CA ASN A 64 -17.08 -19.21 -13.70
C ASN A 64 -15.69 -18.54 -13.45
N PRO A 65 -15.65 -17.39 -12.76
CA PRO A 65 -14.43 -16.59 -12.60
C PRO A 65 -13.33 -17.26 -11.76
N TYR A 66 -13.64 -18.31 -11.00
CA TYR A 66 -12.76 -18.95 -10.01
C TYR A 66 -12.19 -20.30 -10.48
N THR A 67 -11.93 -20.42 -11.78
CA THR A 67 -11.29 -21.60 -12.39
C THR A 67 -9.76 -21.55 -12.30
N ILE A 68 -9.11 -22.72 -12.37
CA ILE A 68 -7.63 -22.83 -12.41
C ILE A 68 -7.03 -22.08 -13.61
N GLN A 69 -7.75 -22.03 -14.73
CA GLN A 69 -7.34 -21.28 -15.91
C GLN A 69 -7.27 -19.78 -15.60
N ASN A 70 -8.31 -19.23 -14.98
CA ASN A 70 -8.40 -17.81 -14.66
C ASN A 70 -7.38 -17.35 -13.60
N ASP A 71 -6.88 -18.24 -12.74
CA ASP A 71 -5.78 -17.88 -11.83
C ASP A 71 -4.46 -17.59 -12.54
N ASN A 72 -4.32 -18.05 -13.78
CA ASN A 72 -3.16 -17.75 -14.62
C ASN A 72 -3.49 -16.72 -15.71
N PHE A 73 -4.62 -16.03 -15.60
CA PHE A 73 -5.03 -15.02 -16.58
C PHE A 73 -4.10 -13.80 -16.49
N GLU A 74 -3.51 -13.43 -17.63
CA GLU A 74 -2.70 -12.24 -17.80
C GLU A 74 -3.40 -11.27 -18.75
N ILE A 75 -3.49 -10.00 -18.34
CA ILE A 75 -4.21 -8.96 -19.07
C ILE A 75 -3.32 -8.43 -20.19
N ALA A 76 -3.77 -8.60 -21.42
CA ALA A 76 -3.13 -8.05 -22.61
C ALA A 76 -4.08 -7.07 -23.31
N PHE A 77 -3.62 -5.82 -23.46
CA PHE A 77 -4.35 -4.81 -24.23
C PHE A 77 -4.07 -4.95 -25.71
N ASP A 78 -5.05 -4.55 -26.52
CA ASP A 78 -4.95 -4.45 -27.97
C ASP A 78 -5.75 -3.22 -28.46
N THR A 79 -5.33 -2.64 -29.57
CA THR A 79 -6.02 -1.49 -30.18
C THR A 79 -7.18 -1.97 -31.04
N ILE A 80 -8.31 -1.30 -30.99
CA ILE A 80 -9.46 -1.58 -31.85
C ILE A 80 -9.18 -1.04 -33.26
N ASN A 81 -9.23 -1.93 -34.24
CA ASN A 81 -8.93 -1.67 -35.64
C ASN A 81 -9.67 -2.64 -36.57
N ASP A 82 -9.37 -2.60 -37.87
CA ASP A 82 -10.03 -3.41 -38.89
C ASP A 82 -9.88 -4.94 -38.72
N THR A 83 -8.92 -5.40 -37.91
CA THR A 83 -8.67 -6.83 -37.64
C THR A 83 -9.53 -7.39 -36.51
N ASN A 84 -10.06 -6.54 -35.63
CA ASN A 84 -10.91 -6.89 -34.49
C ASN A 84 -12.16 -5.98 -34.40
N PRO A 85 -12.92 -5.76 -35.51
CA PRO A 85 -13.94 -4.70 -35.60
C PRO A 85 -15.17 -4.88 -34.69
N ASN A 86 -15.30 -6.04 -34.05
CA ASN A 86 -16.37 -6.34 -33.09
C ASN A 86 -15.86 -6.42 -31.64
N ALA A 87 -14.61 -6.05 -31.38
CA ALA A 87 -14.09 -5.95 -30.03
C ALA A 87 -14.88 -4.88 -29.25
N ILE A 88 -15.08 -5.14 -27.96
CA ILE A 88 -15.74 -4.20 -27.04
C ILE A 88 -14.65 -3.33 -26.44
N ALA A 89 -14.79 -2.01 -26.56
CA ALA A 89 -13.87 -1.05 -25.95
C ALA A 89 -13.86 -1.19 -24.42
N LEU A 90 -12.72 -0.91 -23.79
CA LEU A 90 -12.58 -0.93 -22.33
C LEU A 90 -13.64 -0.04 -21.66
N ILE A 91 -13.92 1.13 -22.24
CA ILE A 91 -14.92 2.08 -21.73
C ILE A 91 -16.35 1.50 -21.69
N ASP A 92 -16.64 0.50 -22.53
CA ASP A 92 -17.95 -0.17 -22.64
C ASP A 92 -17.99 -1.50 -21.86
N ARG A 93 -16.92 -1.86 -21.14
CA ARG A 93 -16.86 -3.10 -20.37
C ARG A 93 -17.70 -2.98 -19.10
N PRO A 94 -18.55 -3.97 -18.77
CA PRO A 94 -19.33 -3.95 -17.54
C PRO A 94 -18.46 -4.05 -16.28
N GLU A 95 -17.21 -4.53 -16.41
CA GLU A 95 -16.25 -4.63 -15.31
C GLU A 95 -15.45 -3.33 -15.09
N LEU A 96 -15.66 -2.29 -15.92
CA LEU A 96 -15.01 -1.00 -15.73
C LEU A 96 -15.84 -0.14 -14.77
N GLU A 97 -15.22 0.17 -13.63
CA GLU A 97 -15.77 1.01 -12.57
C GLU A 97 -14.92 2.28 -12.43
N TYR A 98 -15.40 3.23 -11.65
CA TYR A 98 -14.59 4.37 -11.22
C TYR A 98 -14.88 4.75 -9.77
N LYS A 99 -13.87 5.32 -9.12
CA LYS A 99 -13.92 5.95 -7.80
C LYS A 99 -13.50 7.40 -7.92
N ILE A 100 -14.08 8.29 -7.11
CA ILE A 100 -13.59 9.66 -6.95
C ILE A 100 -12.64 9.67 -5.75
N VAL A 101 -11.43 10.20 -5.95
CA VAL A 101 -10.41 10.37 -4.93
C VAL A 101 -10.06 11.85 -4.88
N GLU A 102 -10.28 12.50 -3.74
CA GLU A 102 -9.91 13.89 -3.54
C GLU A 102 -8.44 13.99 -3.13
N GLN A 103 -7.65 14.81 -3.82
CA GLN A 103 -6.30 15.18 -3.41
C GLN A 103 -6.00 16.62 -3.80
N ASN A 104 -5.37 17.39 -2.89
CA ASN A 104 -4.97 18.77 -3.13
C ASN A 104 -6.13 19.69 -3.59
N GLY A 105 -7.36 19.41 -3.18
CA GLY A 105 -8.57 20.12 -3.57
C GLY A 105 -9.14 19.73 -4.93
N ILE A 106 -8.67 18.63 -5.52
CA ILE A 106 -9.09 18.13 -6.85
C ILE A 106 -9.74 16.75 -6.69
N ASP A 107 -10.93 16.59 -7.27
CA ASP A 107 -11.64 15.32 -7.36
C ASP A 107 -11.18 14.53 -8.60
N TYR A 108 -10.25 13.60 -8.40
CA TYR A 108 -9.74 12.74 -9.44
C TYR A 108 -10.67 11.56 -9.70
N LYS A 109 -10.97 11.29 -10.97
CA LYS A 109 -11.62 10.06 -11.38
C LYS A 109 -10.58 8.96 -11.59
N LEU A 110 -10.59 7.97 -10.72
CA LEU A 110 -9.75 6.77 -10.78
C LEU A 110 -10.53 5.65 -11.45
N TYR A 111 -10.13 5.23 -12.65
CA TYR A 111 -10.77 4.12 -13.36
C TYR A 111 -10.18 2.78 -12.94
N ILE A 112 -11.04 1.78 -12.74
CA ILE A 112 -10.66 0.44 -12.26
C ILE A 112 -11.37 -0.60 -13.12
N LEU A 113 -10.62 -1.39 -13.87
CA LEU A 113 -11.14 -2.56 -14.58
C LEU A 113 -11.06 -3.77 -13.65
N LYS A 114 -12.16 -4.05 -12.94
CA LYS A 114 -12.26 -5.09 -11.91
C LYS A 114 -12.69 -6.42 -12.53
N ILE A 115 -11.74 -7.12 -13.14
CA ILE A 115 -12.01 -8.39 -13.87
C ILE A 115 -12.44 -9.50 -12.90
N ARG A 116 -11.81 -9.57 -11.73
CA ARG A 116 -12.17 -10.49 -10.65
C ARG A 116 -11.92 -9.83 -9.30
N GLU A 117 -12.92 -9.80 -8.43
CA GLU A 117 -12.82 -9.21 -7.08
C GLU A 117 -11.82 -9.95 -6.20
N GLY A 118 -11.91 -11.29 -6.15
CA GLY A 118 -11.17 -12.14 -5.21
C GLY A 118 -12.09 -12.74 -4.14
N LEU A 119 -11.65 -13.80 -3.46
CA LEU A 119 -12.46 -14.51 -2.44
C LEU A 119 -11.87 -14.48 -1.03
N GLY A 120 -10.70 -13.87 -0.85
CA GLY A 120 -10.04 -13.74 0.44
C GLY A 120 -10.48 -12.49 1.21
N ASN A 121 -9.53 -11.95 1.95
CA ASN A 121 -9.74 -10.82 2.85
C ASN A 121 -9.90 -9.51 2.07
N GLN A 122 -10.72 -8.62 2.63
CA GLN A 122 -10.77 -7.22 2.23
C GLN A 122 -9.50 -6.51 2.71
N LEU A 123 -8.93 -5.67 1.84
CA LEU A 123 -7.75 -4.84 2.13
C LEU A 123 -8.18 -3.50 2.75
N ASN A 124 -7.42 -2.97 3.71
CA ASN A 124 -7.52 -1.61 4.24
C ASN A 124 -6.29 -0.79 3.80
N SER A 125 -6.41 0.55 3.75
CA SER A 125 -5.37 1.47 3.28
C SER A 125 -4.11 1.52 4.14
N LEU A 126 -4.20 1.15 5.42
CA LEU A 126 -3.07 1.11 6.35
C LEU A 126 -2.31 -0.22 6.31
N ASP A 127 -2.89 -1.27 5.73
CA ASP A 127 -2.21 -2.56 5.64
C ASP A 127 -1.02 -2.56 4.66
N ARG A 128 -0.33 -3.71 4.65
CA ARG A 128 0.55 -4.14 3.58
C ARG A 128 -0.14 -5.17 2.70
N ALA A 129 0.11 -5.10 1.39
CA ALA A 129 -0.43 -6.06 0.42
C ALA A 129 0.69 -6.89 -0.21
N THR A 130 0.45 -8.20 -0.35
CA THR A 130 1.23 -9.08 -1.23
C THR A 130 0.61 -9.02 -2.62
N VAL A 131 1.37 -8.54 -3.61
CA VAL A 131 0.87 -8.33 -4.98
C VAL A 131 1.84 -8.86 -6.03
N LYS A 132 1.30 -9.23 -7.20
CA LYS A 132 2.05 -9.17 -8.46
C LYS A 132 1.51 -7.99 -9.24
N TYR A 133 2.40 -7.24 -9.89
CA TYR A 133 1.97 -6.06 -10.63
C TYR A 133 2.88 -5.77 -11.82
N ARG A 134 2.34 -4.99 -12.76
CA ARG A 134 3.09 -4.35 -13.84
C ARG A 134 2.53 -2.94 -14.06
N GLY A 135 3.35 -1.94 -13.79
CA GLY A 135 3.14 -0.54 -14.11
C GLY A 135 3.63 -0.22 -15.53
N GLU A 136 2.80 0.43 -16.32
CA GLU A 136 3.09 0.89 -17.67
C GLU A 136 2.56 2.30 -17.93
N ASN A 137 3.14 3.00 -18.91
CA ASN A 137 2.55 4.22 -19.47
C ASN A 137 1.43 3.89 -20.47
N ILE A 138 0.78 4.93 -21.00
CA ILE A 138 -0.34 4.80 -21.94
C ILE A 138 0.10 4.14 -23.27
N GLU A 139 1.39 4.22 -23.62
CA GLU A 139 2.00 3.54 -24.78
C GLU A 139 2.38 2.06 -24.53
N GLY A 140 2.20 1.56 -23.30
CA GLY A 140 2.48 0.17 -22.90
C GLY A 140 3.94 -0.12 -22.52
N GLU A 141 4.79 0.90 -22.40
CA GLU A 141 6.15 0.78 -21.89
C GLU A 141 6.13 0.55 -20.38
N ALA A 142 6.74 -0.55 -19.91
CA ALA A 142 6.83 -0.86 -18.49
C ALA A 142 7.86 0.04 -17.80
N PHE A 143 7.50 0.59 -16.64
CA PHE A 143 8.42 1.36 -15.80
C PHE A 143 8.75 0.65 -14.47
N ASP A 144 7.83 -0.17 -13.96
CA ASP A 144 8.04 -0.97 -12.75
C ASP A 144 7.16 -2.24 -12.78
N PHE A 145 7.66 -3.37 -12.31
CA PHE A 145 6.90 -4.62 -12.25
C PHE A 145 7.53 -5.66 -11.32
N ASN A 146 6.67 -6.51 -10.75
CA ASN A 146 7.08 -7.73 -10.09
C ASN A 146 6.18 -8.89 -10.48
N ILE A 147 6.78 -9.88 -11.15
CA ILE A 147 6.08 -11.12 -11.58
C ILE A 147 5.96 -12.13 -10.45
N ASN A 148 6.77 -11.99 -9.40
CA ASN A 148 6.67 -12.77 -8.19
C ASN A 148 5.93 -11.96 -7.12
N PRO A 149 5.21 -12.61 -6.20
CA PRO A 149 4.53 -11.90 -5.13
C PRO A 149 5.52 -11.09 -4.30
N THR A 150 5.18 -9.83 -4.04
CA THR A 150 6.00 -8.92 -3.25
C THR A 150 5.13 -8.10 -2.31
N ASN A 151 5.69 -7.73 -1.16
CA ASN A 151 4.96 -7.02 -0.12
C ASN A 151 5.16 -5.52 -0.31
N LEU A 152 4.07 -4.77 -0.40
CA LEU A 152 4.07 -3.31 -0.53
C LEU A 152 3.25 -2.69 0.60
N ASN A 153 3.85 -1.79 1.39
CA ASN A 153 3.07 -0.96 2.30
C ASN A 153 2.15 -0.10 1.43
N LEU A 154 0.88 0.00 1.80
CA LEU A 154 -0.09 0.79 1.03
C LEU A 154 -0.03 2.27 1.38
N THR A 155 0.27 2.57 2.63
CA THR A 155 0.44 3.93 3.14
C THR A 155 1.90 4.14 3.57
N THR A 156 2.40 5.35 3.33
CA THR A 156 3.69 5.75 3.90
C THR A 156 3.45 6.04 5.37
N ALA A 157 4.35 5.62 6.26
CA ALA A 157 4.27 5.92 7.69
C ALA A 157 5.66 6.27 8.21
N VAL A 158 5.73 7.06 9.28
CA VAL A 158 6.97 7.35 9.99
C VAL A 158 6.79 6.83 11.41
N ASP A 159 7.57 5.82 11.78
CA ASP A 159 7.49 5.27 13.14
C ASP A 159 8.05 6.26 14.19
N ALA A 160 7.79 6.01 15.47
CA ALA A 160 8.28 6.81 16.59
C ALA A 160 9.82 6.98 16.62
N SER A 161 10.58 6.13 15.92
CA SER A 161 12.04 6.24 15.79
C SER A 161 12.49 7.17 14.65
N GLY A 162 11.54 7.69 13.86
CA GLY A 162 11.77 8.52 12.69
C GLY A 162 12.10 7.73 11.42
N SER A 163 11.88 6.41 11.42
CA SER A 163 12.11 5.55 10.26
C SER A 163 10.94 5.63 9.30
N ILE A 164 11.23 5.88 8.03
CA ILE A 164 10.20 6.01 6.99
C ILE A 164 9.90 4.62 6.41
N ASN A 165 8.67 4.18 6.59
CA ASN A 165 8.09 3.03 5.91
C ASN A 165 7.39 3.52 4.63
N TYR A 166 8.10 3.50 3.49
CA TYR A 166 7.54 3.99 2.22
C TYR A 166 6.34 3.18 1.75
N GLY A 167 5.26 3.87 1.42
CA GLY A 167 4.06 3.32 0.78
C GLY A 167 4.06 3.49 -0.73
N VAL A 168 3.02 2.96 -1.37
CA VAL A 168 2.74 3.15 -2.80
C VAL A 168 2.09 4.52 -3.08
N VAL A 169 2.04 4.92 -4.35
CA VAL A 169 1.30 6.12 -4.77
C VAL A 169 -0.20 6.00 -4.49
N ARG A 170 -0.87 7.10 -4.17
CA ARG A 170 -2.25 7.11 -3.70
C ARG A 170 -3.21 6.41 -4.66
N GLY A 171 -3.11 6.65 -5.96
CA GLY A 171 -3.98 6.00 -6.95
C GLY A 171 -3.83 4.47 -6.98
N PHE A 172 -2.64 3.94 -6.70
CA PHE A 172 -2.44 2.49 -6.61
C PHE A 172 -3.10 1.95 -5.35
N ARG A 173 -2.91 2.60 -4.19
CA ARG A 173 -3.57 2.25 -2.93
C ARG A 173 -5.09 2.24 -3.09
N GLU A 174 -5.65 3.36 -3.52
CA GLU A 174 -7.10 3.55 -3.66
C GLU A 174 -7.72 2.59 -4.68
N GLY A 175 -6.99 2.23 -5.73
CA GLY A 175 -7.47 1.24 -6.70
C GLY A 175 -7.35 -0.20 -6.20
N LEU A 176 -6.30 -0.52 -5.43
CA LEU A 176 -6.03 -1.88 -4.97
C LEU A 176 -6.97 -2.30 -3.83
N ILE A 177 -7.38 -1.38 -2.96
CA ILE A 177 -8.34 -1.65 -1.87
C ILE A 177 -9.75 -2.01 -2.38
N GLU A 178 -10.03 -1.79 -3.67
CA GLU A 178 -11.29 -2.21 -4.30
C GLU A 178 -11.33 -3.72 -4.63
N PHE A 179 -10.26 -4.46 -4.34
CA PHE A 179 -10.14 -5.90 -4.55
C PHE A 179 -10.05 -6.66 -3.23
N LYS A 180 -10.30 -7.98 -3.30
CA LYS A 180 -10.05 -8.96 -2.24
C LYS A 180 -8.87 -9.84 -2.58
N THR A 181 -8.25 -10.38 -1.54
CA THR A 181 -7.07 -11.24 -1.67
C THR A 181 -7.41 -12.62 -2.24
N ALA A 182 -6.39 -13.46 -2.42
CA ALA A 182 -6.58 -14.88 -2.69
C ALA A 182 -7.30 -15.57 -1.52
N SER A 183 -8.08 -16.61 -1.82
CA SER A 183 -8.60 -17.51 -0.78
C SER A 183 -7.56 -18.53 -0.33
N GLU A 184 -6.53 -18.78 -1.16
CA GLU A 184 -5.43 -19.67 -0.83
C GLU A 184 -4.12 -19.09 -1.36
N TYR A 185 -3.11 -19.03 -0.50
CA TYR A 185 -1.74 -18.67 -0.86
C TYR A 185 -0.76 -19.49 -0.02
N ASN A 186 -0.09 -20.45 -0.67
CA ASN A 186 0.88 -21.33 -0.01
C ASN A 186 2.07 -21.61 -0.94
N GLU A 187 3.25 -21.83 -0.35
CA GLU A 187 4.44 -22.29 -1.07
C GLU A 187 4.52 -23.82 -1.03
N ASN A 188 4.76 -24.44 -2.18
CA ASN A 188 5.00 -25.87 -2.29
C ASN A 188 6.47 -26.19 -1.97
N ASN A 189 6.75 -27.44 -1.57
CA ASN A 189 8.11 -27.92 -1.26
C ASN A 189 9.11 -27.81 -2.43
N ASP A 190 8.64 -27.58 -3.66
CA ASP A 190 9.46 -27.38 -4.86
C ASP A 190 9.72 -25.90 -5.20
N GLY A 191 9.29 -24.97 -4.34
CA GLY A 191 9.42 -23.52 -4.51
C GLY A 191 8.37 -22.90 -5.45
N THR A 192 7.37 -23.67 -5.90
CA THR A 192 6.23 -23.12 -6.64
C THR A 192 5.17 -22.56 -5.69
N LEU A 193 4.48 -21.49 -6.10
CA LEU A 193 3.41 -20.88 -5.31
C LEU A 193 2.06 -21.37 -5.80
N ASN A 194 1.21 -21.85 -4.89
CA ASN A 194 -0.19 -22.09 -5.14
C ASN A 194 -0.99 -20.85 -4.71
N ILE A 195 -1.55 -20.14 -5.69
CA ILE A 195 -2.41 -18.98 -5.50
C ILE A 195 -3.76 -19.31 -6.11
N ARG A 196 -4.85 -19.18 -5.34
CA ARG A 196 -6.21 -19.45 -5.81
C ARG A 196 -7.11 -18.23 -5.60
N ASN A 197 -7.89 -17.88 -6.61
CA ASN A 197 -9.01 -16.95 -6.49
C ASN A 197 -8.62 -15.54 -6.01
N HIS A 198 -7.42 -15.06 -6.37
CA HIS A 198 -6.97 -13.69 -6.10
C HIS A 198 -7.72 -12.65 -6.93
N GLY A 199 -7.78 -11.41 -6.43
CA GLY A 199 -8.27 -10.27 -7.20
C GLY A 199 -7.39 -10.02 -8.43
N ILE A 200 -8.01 -9.72 -9.58
CA ILE A 200 -7.34 -9.44 -10.86
C ILE A 200 -7.96 -8.19 -11.46
N GLY A 201 -7.14 -7.22 -11.83
CA GLY A 201 -7.65 -6.04 -12.53
C GLY A 201 -6.60 -5.07 -13.03
N VAL A 202 -7.08 -3.91 -13.46
CA VAL A 202 -6.27 -2.79 -13.91
C VAL A 202 -6.72 -1.51 -13.24
N ILE A 203 -5.77 -0.67 -12.84
CA ILE A 203 -6.01 0.65 -12.28
C ILE A 203 -5.40 1.68 -13.23
N PHE A 204 -6.19 2.67 -13.65
CA PHE A 204 -5.75 3.79 -14.49
C PHE A 204 -5.68 5.05 -13.63
N ILE A 205 -4.47 5.56 -13.45
CA ILE A 205 -4.14 6.56 -12.43
C ILE A 205 -3.74 7.86 -13.14
N PRO A 206 -4.50 8.95 -12.97
CA PRO A 206 -4.04 10.30 -13.33
C PRO A 206 -2.74 10.64 -12.59
N SER A 207 -1.86 11.42 -13.21
CA SER A 207 -0.52 11.72 -12.68
C SER A 207 -0.55 12.39 -11.29
N GLY A 208 -1.60 13.18 -10.98
CA GLY A 208 -1.82 13.77 -9.65
C GLY A 208 -1.95 12.73 -8.53
N LEU A 209 -2.56 11.58 -8.80
CA LEU A 209 -2.62 10.44 -7.87
C LEU A 209 -1.41 9.48 -7.99
N GLY A 210 -0.47 9.80 -8.87
CA GLY A 210 0.71 9.01 -9.22
C GLY A 210 2.00 9.77 -8.98
N TYR A 211 2.81 9.92 -10.03
CA TYR A 211 4.12 10.57 -9.99
C TYR A 211 4.07 12.01 -10.55
N PHE A 212 3.22 12.86 -9.98
CA PHE A 212 3.08 14.25 -10.40
C PHE A 212 4.42 15.00 -10.32
N SER A 213 4.76 15.73 -11.40
CA SER A 213 6.05 16.45 -11.58
C SER A 213 7.34 15.63 -11.29
N THR A 214 7.23 14.32 -11.11
CA THR A 214 8.35 13.47 -10.68
C THR A 214 8.81 12.63 -11.86
N PHE A 215 10.08 12.79 -12.25
CA PHE A 215 10.65 11.95 -13.29
C PHE A 215 10.91 10.54 -12.74
N VAL A 216 10.26 9.55 -13.35
CA VAL A 216 10.53 8.14 -13.11
C VAL A 216 10.92 7.50 -14.45
N THR A 217 11.99 6.70 -14.47
CA THR A 217 12.46 6.10 -15.73
C THR A 217 11.36 5.25 -16.36
N GLY A 218 11.01 5.50 -17.62
CA GLY A 218 9.94 4.79 -18.34
C GLY A 218 8.59 5.50 -18.34
N ILE A 219 8.42 6.57 -17.54
CA ILE A 219 7.28 7.48 -17.63
C ILE A 219 7.77 8.93 -17.73
N GLY A 220 7.05 9.77 -18.47
CA GLY A 220 7.32 11.21 -18.43
C GLY A 220 6.77 11.85 -17.16
N THR A 221 7.16 13.09 -16.90
CA THR A 221 6.50 13.91 -15.87
C THR A 221 5.08 14.25 -16.32
N TYR A 222 4.12 14.26 -15.39
CA TYR A 222 2.72 14.61 -15.68
C TYR A 222 2.04 13.65 -16.65
N ASN A 223 2.42 12.37 -16.65
CA ASN A 223 1.76 11.36 -17.46
C ASN A 223 0.90 10.44 -16.59
N PRO A 224 -0.31 10.06 -17.07
CA PRO A 224 -1.08 9.03 -16.43
C PRO A 224 -0.35 7.68 -16.51
N ILE A 225 -0.63 6.81 -15.54
CA ILE A 225 0.00 5.48 -15.44
C ILE A 225 -1.06 4.40 -15.29
N ILE A 226 -0.74 3.20 -15.74
CA ILE A 226 -1.61 2.04 -15.71
C ILE A 226 -0.93 0.94 -14.90
N PHE A 227 -1.64 0.36 -13.95
CA PHE A 227 -1.18 -0.82 -13.22
C PHE A 227 -2.08 -2.01 -13.47
N LYS A 228 -1.50 -3.10 -13.98
CA LYS A 228 -2.11 -4.44 -13.96
C LYS A 228 -1.75 -5.10 -12.63
N VAL A 229 -2.75 -5.60 -11.89
CA VAL A 229 -2.55 -6.10 -10.52
C VAL A 229 -3.20 -7.46 -10.30
N ASN A 230 -2.51 -8.28 -9.51
CA ASN A 230 -3.04 -9.48 -8.88
C ASN A 230 -2.86 -9.34 -7.35
N LEU A 231 -3.96 -9.26 -6.59
CA LEU A 231 -3.94 -9.08 -5.13
C LEU A 231 -3.97 -10.42 -4.41
N ILE A 232 -2.87 -10.79 -3.73
CA ILE A 232 -2.65 -12.16 -3.26
C ILE A 232 -2.94 -12.32 -1.78
N GLU A 233 -2.39 -11.47 -0.92
CA GLU A 233 -2.52 -11.60 0.54
C GLU A 233 -2.53 -10.22 1.19
N ARG A 234 -3.26 -10.11 2.30
CA ARG A 234 -3.28 -8.96 3.19
C ARG A 234 -2.36 -9.26 4.37
N ILE A 235 -1.54 -8.28 4.75
CA ILE A 235 -0.66 -8.35 5.90
C ILE A 235 -0.93 -7.13 6.76
N PHE A 236 -1.39 -7.37 7.99
CA PHE A 236 -1.60 -6.32 8.97
C PHE A 236 -0.27 -5.64 9.33
N THR A 237 -0.28 -4.32 9.35
CA THR A 237 0.80 -3.49 9.87
C THR A 237 0.51 -3.13 11.33
N ASP A 238 1.55 -2.63 11.98
CA ASP A 238 1.61 -2.13 13.34
C ASP A 238 2.87 -1.25 13.30
N PHE A 239 2.70 0.05 13.02
CA PHE A 239 3.80 0.91 12.56
C PHE A 239 4.60 1.47 13.74
N ASP A 240 3.96 1.77 14.86
CA ASP A 240 4.54 2.15 16.15
C ASP A 240 5.00 0.92 16.99
N ASN A 241 4.51 -0.29 16.71
CA ASN A 241 4.81 -1.56 17.41
C ASN A 241 4.17 -1.67 18.80
N ASP A 242 2.94 -1.18 18.95
CA ASP A 242 2.18 -1.21 20.18
C ASP A 242 1.28 -2.46 20.36
N ASN A 243 1.26 -3.36 19.36
CA ASN A 243 0.43 -4.56 19.28
C ASN A 243 -1.05 -4.33 18.90
N ILE A 244 -1.41 -3.12 18.46
CA ILE A 244 -2.64 -2.79 17.76
C ILE A 244 -2.34 -2.79 16.25
N PRO A 245 -3.09 -3.56 15.45
CA PRO A 245 -3.00 -3.44 14.01
C PRO A 245 -3.47 -2.08 13.51
N SER A 246 -2.66 -1.40 12.70
CA SER A 246 -2.93 -0.04 12.21
C SER A 246 -4.32 0.16 11.59
N TYR A 247 -4.88 -0.85 10.93
CA TYR A 247 -6.21 -0.75 10.34
C TYR A 247 -7.36 -0.60 11.35
N LEU A 248 -7.13 -0.91 12.63
CA LEU A 248 -8.11 -0.73 13.70
C LEU A 248 -8.07 0.68 14.30
N GLU A 249 -7.05 1.45 13.98
CA GLU A 249 -6.83 2.82 14.43
C GLU A 249 -7.31 3.85 13.41
N ASP A 250 -7.77 3.38 12.25
CA ASP A 250 -8.73 4.06 11.37
C ASP A 250 -10.13 3.96 12.03
N LEU A 251 -10.37 4.82 13.03
CA LEU A 251 -11.50 4.67 13.96
C LEU A 251 -12.84 4.91 13.28
N ASP A 252 -12.89 5.80 12.29
CA ASP A 252 -14.10 6.15 11.56
C ASP A 252 -14.30 5.35 10.25
N ASN A 253 -13.31 4.54 9.86
CA ASN A 253 -13.28 3.69 8.67
C ASN A 253 -13.40 4.48 7.35
N ASP A 254 -12.90 5.71 7.29
CA ASP A 254 -12.84 6.51 6.07
C ASP A 254 -11.63 6.19 5.16
N SER A 255 -10.76 5.27 5.60
CA SER A 255 -9.52 4.86 4.94
C SER A 255 -8.39 5.90 4.95
N ASP A 256 -8.47 6.90 5.82
CA ASP A 256 -7.45 7.93 6.03
C ASP A 256 -7.03 8.04 7.50
N GLY A 257 -6.37 7.02 8.03
CA GLY A 257 -5.91 7.01 9.43
C GLY A 257 -4.94 8.14 9.83
N TYR A 258 -4.54 9.04 8.92
CA TYR A 258 -3.82 10.26 9.29
C TYR A 258 -4.70 11.32 9.96
N ASN A 259 -6.02 11.15 9.93
CA ASN A 259 -6.97 12.07 10.53
C ASN A 259 -7.53 11.59 11.89
N ASP A 260 -7.19 10.36 12.29
CA ASP A 260 -7.50 9.78 13.59
C ASP A 260 -6.36 10.07 14.57
N ASP A 261 -6.62 11.00 15.50
CA ASP A 261 -5.69 11.54 16.49
C ASP A 261 -6.52 11.76 17.76
N THR A 262 -6.44 10.81 18.71
CA THR A 262 -7.36 10.75 19.85
C THR A 262 -7.09 11.85 20.88
N ASP A 263 -5.83 12.21 21.10
CA ASP A 263 -5.40 13.21 22.09
C ASP A 263 -5.19 14.64 21.51
N GLU A 264 -5.29 14.77 20.18
CA GLU A 264 -5.12 16.00 19.40
C GLU A 264 -3.69 16.60 19.47
N ASP A 265 -2.65 15.78 19.64
CA ASP A 265 -1.24 16.24 19.66
C ASP A 265 -0.63 16.47 18.27
N GLY A 266 -1.30 15.97 17.22
CA GLY A 266 -0.91 16.07 15.81
C GLY A 266 -0.13 14.87 15.27
N VAL A 267 0.00 13.79 16.05
CA VAL A 267 0.42 12.46 15.61
C VAL A 267 -0.84 11.59 15.48
N ALA A 268 -0.93 10.83 14.40
CA ALA A 268 -2.07 9.95 14.20
C ALA A 268 -1.88 8.64 14.97
N ASN A 269 -2.97 8.09 15.52
CA ASN A 269 -2.95 6.91 16.41
C ASN A 269 -2.02 5.79 15.87
N PHE A 270 -2.20 5.39 14.60
CA PHE A 270 -1.44 4.29 13.99
C PHE A 270 0.09 4.48 13.85
N VAL A 271 0.62 5.63 14.26
CA VAL A 271 2.05 5.93 14.38
C VAL A 271 2.41 6.62 15.69
N ASP A 272 1.45 6.77 16.60
CA ASP A 272 1.63 7.22 17.97
C ASP A 272 1.92 6.01 18.87
N THR A 273 2.53 6.25 20.02
CA THR A 273 2.81 5.19 21.01
C THR A 273 2.02 5.36 22.30
N ASP A 274 1.26 6.45 22.40
CA ASP A 274 0.47 6.92 23.55
C ASP A 274 -0.77 7.62 22.98
N ASP A 275 -1.65 6.83 22.34
CA ASP A 275 -2.72 7.33 21.47
C ASP A 275 -3.68 8.30 22.19
N ASP A 276 -3.93 8.08 23.48
CA ASP A 276 -4.86 8.89 24.28
C ASP A 276 -4.17 9.97 25.13
N GLY A 277 -2.83 9.99 25.13
CA GLY A 277 -2.00 11.02 25.76
C GLY A 277 -2.01 11.00 27.29
N ASP A 278 -2.22 9.84 27.91
CA ASP A 278 -2.30 9.68 29.36
C ASP A 278 -0.93 9.46 30.07
N GLU A 279 0.16 9.42 29.29
CA GLU A 279 1.55 9.10 29.67
C GLU A 279 1.82 7.60 29.94
N ILE A 280 0.90 6.71 29.58
CA ILE A 280 1.06 5.26 29.50
C ILE A 280 1.16 4.89 28.01
N LEU A 281 2.05 3.95 27.69
CA LEU A 281 2.18 3.53 26.29
C LEU A 281 0.99 2.64 25.92
N THR A 282 0.41 2.80 24.73
CA THR A 282 -0.63 1.92 24.16
C THR A 282 -0.27 0.44 24.33
N ALA A 283 1.01 0.10 24.13
CA ALA A 283 1.55 -1.26 24.28
C ALA A 283 1.45 -1.85 25.70
N ASP A 284 1.45 -0.99 26.73
CA ASP A 284 1.33 -1.35 28.14
C ASP A 284 -0.14 -1.39 28.61
N GLU A 285 -1.08 -0.97 27.76
CA GLU A 285 -2.54 -0.90 27.98
C GLU A 285 -3.30 -1.97 27.20
N VAL A 286 -2.56 -2.90 26.61
CA VAL A 286 -3.12 -4.05 25.90
C VAL A 286 -2.44 -5.32 26.38
N GLN A 287 -3.09 -6.46 26.14
CA GLN A 287 -2.52 -7.76 26.52
C GLN A 287 -2.28 -8.62 25.28
N PRO A 288 -1.05 -8.64 24.73
CA PRO A 288 -0.68 -9.51 23.63
C PRO A 288 -0.76 -11.00 24.01
N MET A 289 -1.30 -11.81 23.13
CA MET A 289 -1.53 -13.23 23.31
C MET A 289 -0.93 -14.03 22.15
N GLN A 290 -0.49 -15.27 22.45
CA GLN A 290 0.09 -16.18 21.46
C GLN A 290 -0.46 -17.59 21.65
N TYR A 291 -0.86 -18.20 20.54
CA TYR A 291 -1.33 -19.58 20.51
C TYR A 291 -0.53 -20.38 19.49
N ASP A 292 0.05 -21.48 19.94
CA ASP A 292 0.79 -22.43 19.09
C ASP A 292 -0.04 -23.68 18.75
N GLU A 293 -1.16 -23.90 19.46
CA GLU A 293 -1.94 -25.12 19.42
C GLU A 293 -3.43 -24.87 19.71
N ASP A 294 -4.27 -25.81 19.26
CA ASP A 294 -5.70 -25.81 19.51
C ASP A 294 -6.05 -26.23 20.96
N SER A 295 -7.34 -26.20 21.29
CA SER A 295 -7.86 -26.61 22.61
C SER A 295 -7.62 -28.09 22.95
N SER A 296 -7.16 -28.90 21.99
CA SER A 296 -6.79 -30.31 22.15
C SER A 296 -5.27 -30.53 22.20
N MET A 297 -4.47 -29.45 22.28
CA MET A 297 -3.00 -29.46 22.27
C MET A 297 -2.40 -29.97 20.94
N ASN A 298 -3.09 -29.79 19.83
CA ASN A 298 -2.54 -30.05 18.50
C ASN A 298 -1.95 -28.75 17.93
N PRO A 299 -0.70 -28.74 17.44
CA PRO A 299 -0.13 -27.54 16.85
C PRO A 299 -0.86 -27.14 15.57
N PHE A 300 -0.89 -25.84 15.28
CA PHE A 300 -1.39 -25.36 14.00
C PHE A 300 -0.40 -25.73 12.88
N THR A 301 -0.83 -26.55 11.94
CA THR A 301 0.00 -27.00 10.81
C THR A 301 -0.30 -26.23 9.53
N THR A 302 -1.36 -25.42 9.53
CA THR A 302 -1.75 -24.52 8.44
C THR A 302 -2.21 -23.17 8.99
N LYS A 303 -2.13 -22.11 8.16
CA LYS A 303 -2.72 -20.80 8.48
C LYS A 303 -4.24 -20.91 8.76
N ALA A 304 -4.94 -21.76 7.99
CA ALA A 304 -6.38 -21.95 8.13
C ALA A 304 -6.75 -22.51 9.51
N GLU A 305 -5.99 -23.48 10.05
CA GLU A 305 -6.22 -24.01 11.39
C GLU A 305 -6.05 -22.96 12.49
N ALA A 306 -5.04 -22.08 12.36
CA ALA A 306 -4.82 -20.98 13.29
C ALA A 306 -5.95 -19.92 13.19
N GLN A 307 -6.39 -19.61 11.97
CA GLN A 307 -7.52 -18.69 11.75
C GLN A 307 -8.82 -19.26 12.32
N ASP A 308 -9.13 -20.53 12.03
CA ASP A 308 -10.32 -21.21 12.54
C ASP A 308 -10.32 -21.23 14.08
N TYR A 309 -9.15 -21.36 14.72
CA TYR A 309 -9.05 -21.27 16.17
C TYR A 309 -9.44 -19.87 16.68
N TYR A 310 -8.90 -18.80 16.09
CA TYR A 310 -9.29 -17.43 16.43
C TYR A 310 -10.80 -17.22 16.27
N ASP A 311 -11.35 -17.53 15.09
CA ASP A 311 -12.76 -17.28 14.74
C ASP A 311 -13.76 -17.96 15.70
N ASN A 312 -13.36 -19.06 16.34
CA ASN A 312 -14.23 -19.84 17.22
C ASN A 312 -13.94 -19.66 18.73
N ASN A 313 -12.79 -19.11 19.11
CA ASN A 313 -12.35 -19.11 20.51
C ASN A 313 -11.92 -17.73 21.04
N ALA A 314 -11.73 -16.72 20.19
CA ALA A 314 -11.34 -15.39 20.62
C ALA A 314 -12.35 -14.80 21.62
N ALA A 315 -11.85 -14.09 22.63
CA ALA A 315 -12.70 -13.29 23.51
C ALA A 315 -13.35 -12.13 22.74
N ALA A 316 -14.41 -11.54 23.30
CA ALA A 316 -15.14 -10.45 22.62
C ALA A 316 -14.28 -9.20 22.40
N ASN A 317 -13.29 -8.98 23.26
CA ASN A 317 -12.31 -7.89 23.21
C ASN A 317 -10.93 -8.36 22.71
N GLU A 318 -10.85 -9.54 22.09
CA GLU A 318 -9.61 -10.06 21.54
C GLU A 318 -9.60 -9.86 20.02
N ILE A 319 -8.57 -9.16 19.54
CA ILE A 319 -8.38 -8.80 18.14
C ILE A 319 -7.30 -9.67 17.50
N PHE A 320 -7.47 -9.96 16.20
CA PHE A 320 -6.49 -10.67 15.40
C PHE A 320 -5.33 -9.75 15.04
N VAL A 321 -4.08 -10.22 15.23
CA VAL A 321 -2.88 -9.48 14.82
C VAL A 321 -2.22 -10.13 13.61
N LYS A 322 -1.75 -11.38 13.73
CA LYS A 322 -1.10 -12.09 12.62
C LYS A 322 -1.02 -13.59 12.84
N ILE A 323 -0.77 -14.33 11.76
CA ILE A 323 -0.34 -15.72 11.81
C ILE A 323 1.10 -15.83 11.28
N GLU A 324 2.01 -16.29 12.13
CA GLU A 324 3.43 -16.43 11.84
C GLU A 324 3.77 -17.88 11.49
N TYR A 325 4.53 -18.09 10.41
CA TYR A 325 5.13 -19.40 10.13
C TYR A 325 6.42 -19.58 10.93
N LEU A 326 6.48 -20.66 11.69
CA LEU A 326 7.62 -20.99 12.54
C LEU A 326 8.61 -21.90 11.82
N SER A 327 9.89 -21.78 12.18
CA SER A 327 10.98 -22.62 11.63
C SER A 327 10.80 -24.13 11.84
N ASN A 328 9.90 -24.55 12.73
CA ASN A 328 9.57 -25.95 12.98
C ASN A 328 8.50 -26.51 12.01
N GLY A 329 7.97 -25.69 11.10
CA GLY A 329 6.95 -26.08 10.13
C GLY A 329 5.50 -25.84 10.57
N ASN A 330 5.28 -25.33 11.79
CA ASN A 330 3.97 -25.01 12.33
C ASN A 330 3.70 -23.50 12.26
N TYR A 331 2.51 -23.09 12.69
CA TYR A 331 2.08 -21.70 12.73
C TYR A 331 1.80 -21.25 14.17
N ARG A 332 2.01 -19.95 14.43
CA ARG A 332 1.64 -19.26 15.66
C ARG A 332 0.61 -18.19 15.35
N LEU A 333 -0.51 -18.22 16.05
CA LEU A 333 -1.49 -17.14 16.06
C LEU A 333 -1.05 -16.10 17.10
N HIS A 334 -1.00 -14.84 16.69
CA HIS A 334 -0.83 -13.68 17.56
C HIS A 334 -2.14 -12.89 17.57
N THR A 335 -2.61 -12.55 18.75
CA THR A 335 -3.80 -11.73 19.01
C THR A 335 -3.47 -10.71 20.11
N THR A 336 -4.35 -9.74 20.30
CA THR A 336 -4.24 -8.77 21.40
C THR A 336 -5.58 -8.67 22.10
N ILE A 337 -5.61 -8.73 23.43
CA ILE A 337 -6.80 -8.44 24.23
C ILE A 337 -6.76 -6.95 24.55
N LEU A 338 -7.79 -6.22 24.14
CA LEU A 338 -8.00 -4.82 24.48
C LEU A 338 -8.52 -4.75 25.92
N THR A 339 -7.79 -4.09 26.82
CA THR A 339 -8.28 -3.89 28.19
C THR A 339 -9.22 -2.71 28.28
N ASP A 340 -10.06 -2.72 29.32
CA ASP A 340 -11.07 -1.70 29.64
C ASP A 340 -11.20 -1.77 31.17
N THR A 341 -10.31 -1.05 31.84
CA THR A 341 -10.03 -1.14 33.27
C THR A 341 -11.20 -0.59 34.08
N ASP A 342 -11.82 0.48 33.60
CA ASP A 342 -12.92 1.16 34.29
C ASP A 342 -14.33 0.63 33.87
N ASN A 343 -14.39 -0.18 32.81
CA ASN A 343 -15.58 -0.82 32.23
C ASN A 343 -16.59 0.17 31.64
N ASP A 344 -16.13 1.28 31.06
CA ASP A 344 -16.98 2.25 30.39
C ASP A 344 -17.31 1.90 28.93
N GLY A 345 -16.58 0.93 28.36
CA GLY A 345 -16.74 0.42 27.00
C GLY A 345 -15.77 1.01 25.98
N THR A 346 -14.89 1.92 26.39
CA THR A 346 -13.74 2.43 25.63
C THR A 346 -12.52 1.58 26.00
N PRO A 347 -11.73 1.08 25.03
CA PRO A 347 -10.46 0.45 25.35
C PRO A 347 -9.52 1.41 26.07
N ASP A 348 -8.70 0.89 26.99
CA ASP A 348 -7.78 1.69 27.82
C ASP A 348 -6.88 2.60 26.95
N TYR A 349 -6.35 2.11 25.83
CA TYR A 349 -5.50 2.88 24.90
C TYR A 349 -6.20 4.03 24.15
N LEU A 350 -7.52 4.18 24.32
CA LEU A 350 -8.30 5.28 23.76
C LEU A 350 -9.02 6.05 24.88
N ASP A 351 -8.70 5.80 26.15
CA ASP A 351 -9.35 6.38 27.32
C ASP A 351 -8.33 7.02 28.29
N PRO A 352 -8.15 8.35 28.21
CA PRO A 352 -7.18 9.05 29.06
C PRO A 352 -7.59 9.13 30.54
N SER A 353 -8.69 8.48 30.92
CA SER A 353 -9.26 8.48 32.27
C SER A 353 -9.19 7.13 32.99
N ASN A 354 -8.50 6.14 32.41
CA ASN A 354 -8.51 4.72 32.80
C ASN A 354 -8.07 4.39 34.26
#